data_AF-A0A1I0SAQ6-F1
#
_entry.id   AF-A0A1I0SAQ6-F1
#
_cell.length_a   1.000
_cell.length_b   1.000
_cell.length_c   1.000
_cell.angle_alpha   90.00
_cell.angle_beta   90.00
_cell.angle_gamma   90.00
#
_symmetry.space_group_name_H-M   'P 1'
#
loop_
_entity.id
_entity.type
_entity.pdbx_description
1 polymer ?
#
loop_
_entity_poly.entity_id
_entity_poly.type
_entity_poly.pdbx_seq_one_letter_code
_entity_poly.pdbx_strand_id
1 'polypeptide(L)'
;MRLLALGGSQMDMYAGQLDVAAIFDEIRTQLKTAGVGTRAAYEAYLLQGGGYATMALSDTSVWVLRLAADKPDYIHLHPGRYSPHTFRVKASALKTALAYLAASRNGGLKGPLLEDLNALRAGLRLSPLRSVSESGHILEIMSLLDCGPVD
;
A
#
# COMPACT_ATOMS: atom_id res chain seq x y z
N MET A 1 -4.75 -17.92 5.89
CA MET A 1 -5.68 -17.81 4.74
C MET A 1 -6.05 -16.38 4.33
N ARG A 2 -5.99 -15.35 5.20
CA ARG A 2 -6.35 -13.94 4.87
C ARG A 2 -5.47 -13.27 3.80
N LEU A 3 -4.22 -13.68 3.63
CA LEU A 3 -3.30 -13.07 2.64
C LEU A 3 -3.71 -13.32 1.18
N LEU A 4 -4.50 -14.37 0.89
CA LEU A 4 -4.97 -14.65 -0.47
C LEU A 4 -5.92 -13.55 -0.99
N ALA A 5 -6.60 -12.83 -0.08
CA ALA A 5 -7.49 -11.72 -0.41
C ALA A 5 -6.76 -10.42 -0.77
N LEU A 6 -5.47 -10.30 -0.47
CA LEU A 6 -4.66 -9.18 -0.96
C LEU A 6 -4.57 -9.27 -2.48
N GLY A 7 -4.59 -8.15 -3.19
CA GLY A 7 -4.84 -8.06 -4.65
C GLY A 7 -4.09 -9.03 -5.58
N GLY A 8 -4.49 -9.05 -6.85
CA GLY A 8 -3.93 -9.98 -7.86
C GLY A 8 -2.71 -9.47 -8.63
N SER A 9 -2.44 -8.16 -8.61
CA SER A 9 -1.44 -7.53 -9.49
C SER A 9 -0.48 -6.65 -8.70
N GLN A 10 -0.69 -5.34 -8.71
CA GLN A 10 0.15 -4.36 -8.03
C GLN A 10 -0.70 -3.47 -7.13
N MET A 11 -0.07 -2.95 -6.09
CA MET A 11 -0.67 -1.98 -5.19
C MET A 11 0.35 -0.89 -4.84
N ASP A 12 -0.17 0.26 -4.43
CA ASP A 12 0.64 1.35 -3.93
C ASP A 12 0.68 1.23 -2.40
N MET A 13 1.88 1.22 -1.84
CA MET A 13 2.11 1.22 -0.41
C MET A 13 2.67 2.57 -0.01
N TYR A 14 2.00 3.21 0.93
CA TYR A 14 2.49 4.41 1.60
C TYR A 14 3.28 4.00 2.84
N ALA A 15 4.48 4.58 3.01
CA ALA A 15 5.38 4.34 4.14
C ALA A 15 5.95 5.66 4.68
N GLY A 16 5.18 6.73 4.59
CA GLY A 16 5.55 8.02 5.18
C GLY A 16 5.17 8.09 6.65
N GLN A 17 5.32 9.27 7.23
CA GLN A 17 5.17 9.47 8.68
C GLN A 17 3.71 9.68 9.12
N LEU A 18 2.80 9.98 8.20
CA LEU A 18 1.40 10.24 8.52
C LEU A 18 0.66 8.90 8.66
N ASP A 19 0.01 8.70 9.80
CA ASP A 19 -0.92 7.59 9.90
C ASP A 19 -2.20 7.87 9.09
N VAL A 20 -3.06 6.85 9.03
CA VAL A 20 -4.31 6.92 8.27
C VAL A 20 -5.20 8.08 8.74
N ALA A 21 -5.27 8.34 10.04
CA ALA A 21 -6.11 9.41 10.58
C ALA A 21 -5.56 10.79 10.17
N ALA A 22 -4.25 10.99 10.28
CA ALA A 22 -3.58 12.23 9.87
C ALA A 22 -3.78 12.52 8.38
N ILE A 23 -3.66 11.51 7.51
CA ILE A 23 -3.93 11.64 6.07
C ILE A 23 -5.37 12.13 5.83
N PHE A 24 -6.35 11.52 6.49
CA PHE A 24 -7.75 11.93 6.34
C PHE A 24 -8.02 13.34 6.86
N ASP A 25 -7.44 13.70 8.00
CA ASP A 25 -7.65 15.00 8.63
C ASP A 25 -7.04 16.14 7.81
N GLU A 26 -5.83 15.94 7.25
CA GLU A 26 -5.22 16.93 6.37
C GLU A 26 -6.04 17.13 5.08
N ILE A 27 -6.44 16.04 4.42
CA ILE A 27 -7.25 16.12 3.19
C ILE A 27 -8.58 16.81 3.46
N ARG A 28 -9.26 16.45 4.56
CA ARG A 28 -10.54 17.06 4.95
C ARG A 28 -10.39 18.55 5.25
N THR A 29 -9.32 18.92 5.94
CA THR A 29 -9.01 20.32 6.29
C THR A 29 -8.75 21.16 5.05
N GLN A 30 -7.97 20.63 4.10
CA GLN A 30 -7.71 21.30 2.83
C GLN A 30 -9.00 21.46 2.00
N LEU A 31 -9.82 20.41 1.89
CA LEU A 31 -11.11 20.47 1.19
C LEU A 31 -12.06 21.49 1.84
N LYS A 32 -12.17 21.49 3.17
CA LYS A 32 -13.03 22.44 3.90
C LYS A 32 -12.56 23.89 3.70
N THR A 33 -11.25 24.13 3.76
CA THR A 33 -10.65 25.45 3.50
C THR A 33 -10.93 25.93 2.08
N ALA A 34 -10.98 25.01 1.12
CA ALA A 34 -11.37 25.29 -0.26
C ALA A 34 -12.90 25.42 -0.47
N GLY A 35 -13.71 25.38 0.59
CA GLY A 35 -15.17 25.44 0.50
C GLY A 35 -15.84 24.15 0.00
N VAL A 36 -15.09 23.05 -0.09
CA VAL A 36 -15.56 21.74 -0.58
C VAL A 36 -16.07 20.90 0.59
N GLY A 37 -17.24 21.28 1.13
CA GLY A 37 -17.83 20.64 2.31
C GLY A 37 -18.97 19.65 2.03
N THR A 38 -19.46 19.58 0.79
CA THR A 38 -20.59 18.73 0.40
C THR A 38 -20.23 17.87 -0.79
N ARG A 39 -20.99 16.78 -1.00
CA ARG A 39 -20.82 15.91 -2.18
C ARG A 39 -20.93 16.69 -3.49
N ALA A 40 -21.93 17.56 -3.62
CA ALA A 40 -22.12 18.38 -4.81
C ALA A 40 -20.94 19.34 -5.06
N ALA A 41 -20.42 19.97 -4.00
CA ALA A 41 -19.23 20.82 -4.11
C ALA A 41 -17.99 19.99 -4.51
N TYR A 42 -17.86 18.77 -3.99
CA TYR A 42 -16.75 17.88 -4.33
C TYR A 42 -16.80 17.39 -5.78
N GLU A 43 -17.98 16.99 -6.27
CA GLU A 43 -18.19 16.63 -7.68
C GLU A 43 -17.83 17.81 -8.60
N ALA A 44 -18.28 19.02 -8.28
CA ALA A 44 -17.92 20.23 -9.01
C ALA A 44 -16.41 20.52 -8.97
N TYR A 45 -15.77 20.35 -7.81
CA TYR A 45 -14.33 20.49 -7.63
C TYR A 45 -13.54 19.50 -8.50
N LEU A 46 -13.94 18.23 -8.55
CA LEU A 46 -13.28 17.23 -9.41
C LEU A 46 -13.49 17.51 -10.90
N LEU A 47 -14.66 18.00 -11.30
CA LEU A 47 -14.93 18.34 -12.71
C LEU A 47 -13.98 19.41 -13.25
N GLN A 48 -13.59 20.39 -12.42
CA GLN A 48 -12.58 21.40 -12.79
C GLN A 48 -11.20 20.77 -13.06
N GLY A 49 -10.88 19.66 -12.40
CA GLY A 49 -9.62 18.92 -12.54
C GLY A 49 -9.66 17.74 -13.52
N GLY A 50 -10.69 17.63 -14.36
CA GLY A 50 -10.82 16.51 -15.31
C GLY A 50 -11.25 15.18 -14.66
N GLY A 51 -12.00 15.26 -13.55
CA GLY A 51 -12.55 14.10 -12.85
C GLY A 51 -11.67 13.53 -11.74
N TYR A 52 -10.59 14.22 -11.37
CA TYR A 52 -9.74 13.91 -10.24
C TYR A 52 -9.12 15.19 -9.66
N ALA A 53 -8.57 15.09 -8.46
CA ALA A 53 -7.75 16.13 -7.86
C ALA A 53 -6.49 15.52 -7.23
N THR A 54 -5.48 16.36 -7.01
CA THR A 54 -4.26 15.98 -6.31
C THR A 54 -4.03 16.90 -5.12
N MET A 55 -3.68 16.33 -3.97
CA MET A 55 -3.37 17.07 -2.75
C MET A 55 -2.00 16.65 -2.23
N ALA A 56 -1.14 17.62 -1.95
CA ALA A 56 0.10 17.38 -1.23
C ALA A 56 -0.16 17.51 0.27
N LEU A 57 0.40 16.60 1.06
CA LEU A 57 0.30 16.59 2.52
C LEU A 57 1.58 17.11 3.16
N SER A 58 1.55 17.29 4.48
CA SER A 58 2.65 17.88 5.25
C SER A 58 3.97 17.09 5.16
N ASP A 59 3.89 15.78 4.94
CA ASP A 59 5.05 14.91 4.72
C ASP A 59 5.53 14.89 3.27
N THR A 60 5.04 15.80 2.42
CA THR A 60 5.29 15.89 0.96
C THR A 60 4.66 14.79 0.12
N SER A 61 3.97 13.81 0.71
CA SER A 61 3.24 12.81 -0.06
C SER A 61 2.10 13.47 -0.84
N VAL A 62 1.83 12.93 -2.03
CA VAL A 62 0.80 13.42 -2.94
C VAL A 62 -0.27 12.35 -3.06
N TRP A 63 -1.52 12.73 -2.84
CA TRP A 63 -2.69 11.87 -2.90
C TRP A 63 -3.62 12.28 -4.03
N VAL A 64 -4.10 11.29 -4.77
CA VAL A 64 -5.08 11.43 -5.84
C VAL A 64 -6.46 11.15 -5.27
N LEU A 65 -7.33 12.13 -5.44
CA LEU A 65 -8.72 12.12 -5.00
C LEU A 65 -9.62 11.84 -6.22
N ARG A 66 -10.52 10.88 -6.08
CA ARG A 66 -11.54 10.53 -7.09
C ARG A 66 -12.91 10.36 -6.45
N LEU A 67 -13.96 10.50 -7.24
CA LEU A 67 -15.31 10.19 -6.79
C LEU A 67 -15.47 8.68 -6.59
N ALA A 68 -15.88 8.25 -5.40
CA ALA A 68 -16.37 6.90 -5.17
C ALA A 68 -17.82 6.80 -5.63
N ALA A 69 -18.08 5.94 -6.61
CA ALA A 69 -19.45 5.69 -7.07
C ALA A 69 -20.30 5.09 -5.93
N ASP A 70 -21.54 5.58 -5.81
CA ASP A 70 -22.64 4.95 -5.06
C ASP A 70 -22.39 4.63 -3.57
N LYS A 71 -21.50 5.39 -2.91
CA LYS A 71 -21.23 5.25 -1.48
C LYS A 71 -21.57 6.53 -0.69
N PRO A 72 -21.96 6.39 0.59
CA PRO A 72 -22.06 7.53 1.52
C PRO A 72 -20.72 8.26 1.65
N ASP A 73 -19.63 7.49 1.75
CA ASP A 73 -18.25 7.98 1.65
C ASP A 73 -17.88 8.12 0.18
N TYR A 74 -18.02 9.33 -0.36
CA TYR A 74 -17.91 9.63 -1.79
C TYR A 74 -16.48 9.99 -2.24
N ILE A 75 -15.50 10.00 -1.33
CA ILE A 75 -14.10 10.36 -1.63
C ILE A 75 -13.26 9.09 -1.65
N HIS A 76 -12.74 8.74 -2.82
CA HIS A 76 -11.76 7.66 -2.98
C HIS A 76 -10.35 8.25 -3.00
N LEU A 77 -9.49 7.75 -2.12
CA LEU A 77 -8.11 8.17 -1.99
C LEU A 77 -7.17 7.12 -2.60
N HIS A 78 -6.21 7.59 -3.39
CA HIS A 78 -5.09 6.80 -3.88
C HIS A 78 -3.78 7.53 -3.59
N PRO A 79 -2.74 6.86 -3.09
CA PRO A 79 -1.40 7.42 -3.16
C PRO A 79 -1.05 7.76 -4.62
N GLY A 80 -0.46 8.93 -4.84
CA GLY A 80 -0.04 9.38 -6.16
C GLY A 80 1.03 8.46 -6.73
N ARG A 81 0.99 8.23 -8.05
CA ARG A 81 2.05 7.46 -8.71
C ARG A 81 3.36 8.24 -8.60
N TYR A 82 4.41 7.58 -8.11
CA TYR A 82 5.72 8.20 -7.81
C TYR A 82 5.67 9.30 -6.75
N SER A 83 4.60 9.36 -5.95
CA SER A 83 4.56 10.24 -4.78
C SER A 83 5.73 9.93 -3.85
N PRO A 84 6.32 10.95 -3.19
CA PRO A 84 7.16 10.74 -2.02
C PRO A 84 6.50 9.76 -1.05
N HIS A 85 7.32 8.94 -0.41
CA HIS A 85 6.89 7.92 0.55
C HIS A 85 5.91 6.86 0.02
N THR A 86 5.73 6.78 -1.30
CA THR A 86 4.86 5.78 -1.94
C THR A 86 5.68 4.94 -2.91
N PHE A 87 5.54 3.62 -2.82
CA PHE A 87 6.17 2.71 -3.75
C PHE A 87 5.19 1.64 -4.21
N ARG A 88 5.40 1.20 -5.45
CA ARG A 88 4.54 0.23 -6.10
C ARG A 88 5.06 -1.18 -5.84
N VAL A 89 4.26 -2.00 -5.17
CA VAL A 89 4.62 -3.37 -4.83
C VAL A 89 3.77 -4.38 -5.61
N LYS A 90 4.40 -5.46 -6.07
CA LYS A 90 3.66 -6.62 -6.57
C LYS A 90 2.97 -7.31 -5.41
N ALA A 91 1.71 -7.65 -5.57
CA ALA A 91 0.92 -8.32 -4.54
C ALA A 91 1.54 -9.66 -4.12
N SER A 92 2.14 -10.39 -5.05
CA SER A 92 2.88 -11.62 -4.76
C SER A 92 4.06 -11.40 -3.82
N ALA A 93 4.77 -10.28 -3.97
CA ALA A 93 5.92 -9.95 -3.15
C ALA A 93 5.48 -9.55 -1.74
N LEU A 94 4.48 -8.68 -1.63
CA LEU A 94 3.92 -8.29 -0.34
C LEU A 94 3.33 -9.50 0.43
N LYS A 95 2.56 -10.36 -0.25
CA LYS A 95 2.04 -11.59 0.37
C LYS A 95 3.17 -12.48 0.92
N THR A 96 4.26 -12.59 0.17
CA THR A 96 5.43 -13.37 0.59
C THR A 96 6.07 -12.75 1.83
N ALA A 97 6.34 -11.44 1.83
CA ALA A 97 6.94 -10.73 2.95
C ALA A 97 6.08 -10.78 4.22
N LEU A 98 4.76 -10.58 4.09
CA LEU A 98 3.83 -10.69 5.22
C LEU A 98 3.72 -12.12 5.77
N ALA A 99 3.74 -13.12 4.90
CA ALA A 99 3.75 -14.52 5.34
C ALA A 99 5.05 -14.85 6.09
N TYR A 100 6.18 -14.35 5.61
CA TYR A 100 7.47 -14.49 6.28
C TYR A 100 7.48 -13.82 7.65
N LEU A 101 7.02 -12.57 7.75
CA LEU A 101 6.90 -11.85 9.03
C LEU A 101 6.05 -12.63 10.04
N ALA A 102 4.89 -13.12 9.59
CA ALA A 102 4.00 -13.90 10.44
C ALA A 102 4.62 -15.23 10.88
N ALA A 103 5.34 -15.92 9.99
CA ALA A 103 6.03 -17.16 10.32
C ALA A 103 7.20 -16.93 11.28
N SER A 104 7.98 -15.87 11.07
CA SER A 104 9.10 -15.45 11.94
C SER A 104 8.62 -15.24 13.38
N ARG A 105 7.53 -14.47 13.56
CA ARG A 105 6.95 -14.19 14.89
C ARG A 105 6.39 -15.42 15.60
N ASN A 106 6.05 -16.47 14.85
CA ASN A 106 5.48 -17.70 15.37
C ASN A 106 6.49 -18.86 15.45
N GLY A 107 7.78 -18.62 15.20
CA GLY A 107 8.82 -19.67 15.18
C GLY A 107 8.62 -20.71 14.09
N GLY A 108 7.92 -20.36 13.00
CA GLY A 108 7.60 -21.25 11.89
C GLY A 108 8.70 -21.36 10.82
N LEU A 109 9.74 -20.54 10.93
CA LEU A 109 10.91 -20.55 10.06
C LEU A 109 11.91 -21.57 10.57
N LYS A 110 12.41 -22.43 9.68
CA LYS A 110 13.22 -23.60 10.07
C LYS A 110 14.42 -23.84 9.16
N GLY A 111 14.46 -23.20 7.99
CA GLY A 111 15.44 -23.45 6.97
C GLY A 111 16.19 -22.19 6.53
N PRO A 112 17.05 -22.32 5.52
CA PRO A 112 17.61 -21.19 4.79
C PRO A 112 16.49 -20.31 4.23
N LEU A 113 16.75 -18.99 4.15
CA LEU A 113 15.77 -17.99 3.70
C LEU A 113 15.04 -18.38 2.41
N LEU A 114 15.76 -18.85 1.38
CA LEU A 114 15.14 -19.23 0.11
C LEU A 114 14.13 -20.37 0.25
N GLU A 115 14.45 -21.37 1.07
CA GLU A 115 13.61 -22.54 1.30
C GLU A 115 12.35 -22.15 2.07
N ASP A 116 12.51 -21.36 3.12
CA ASP A 116 11.41 -20.83 3.92
C ASP A 116 10.48 -19.94 3.06
N LEU A 117 11.05 -19.05 2.24
CA LEU A 117 10.26 -18.24 1.31
C LEU A 117 9.50 -19.11 0.30
N ASN A 118 10.13 -20.14 -0.26
CA ASN A 118 9.47 -21.03 -1.22
C ASN A 118 8.39 -21.90 -0.59
N ALA A 119 8.58 -22.36 0.65
CA ALA A 119 7.55 -23.08 1.41
C ALA A 119 6.31 -22.19 1.66
N LEU A 120 6.53 -20.95 2.08
CA LEU A 120 5.45 -19.97 2.28
C LEU A 120 4.72 -19.65 0.98
N ARG A 121 5.47 -19.48 -0.13
CA ARG A 121 4.92 -19.20 -1.46
C ARG A 121 4.08 -20.35 -1.99
N ALA A 122 4.46 -21.60 -1.73
CA ALA A 122 3.65 -22.76 -2.07
C ALA A 122 2.28 -22.71 -1.38
N GLY A 123 2.25 -22.40 -0.08
CA GLY A 123 1.00 -22.20 0.67
C GLY A 123 0.15 -21.03 0.16
N LEU A 124 0.77 -20.04 -0.48
CA LEU A 124 0.12 -18.90 -1.13
C LEU A 124 -0.22 -19.12 -2.61
N ARG A 125 0.04 -20.32 -3.16
CA ARG A 125 -0.15 -20.64 -4.59
C ARG A 125 0.66 -19.73 -5.53
N LEU A 126 1.86 -19.36 -5.12
CA LEU A 126 2.81 -18.57 -5.91
C LEU A 126 3.95 -19.46 -6.42
N SER A 127 4.43 -19.19 -7.63
CA SER A 127 5.61 -19.88 -8.18
C SER A 127 6.83 -19.72 -7.28
N PRO A 128 7.74 -20.71 -7.20
CA PRO A 128 8.96 -20.57 -6.39
C PRO A 128 9.86 -19.46 -6.92
N LEU A 129 10.65 -18.87 -6.00
CA LEU A 129 11.76 -17.99 -6.30
C LEU A 129 12.95 -18.83 -6.79
N ARG A 130 13.64 -18.32 -7.80
CA ARG A 130 14.88 -18.93 -8.32
C ARG A 130 16.06 -18.73 -7.37
N SER A 131 16.18 -17.52 -6.84
CA SER A 131 17.21 -17.13 -5.88
C SER A 131 16.76 -15.94 -5.04
N VAL A 132 17.45 -15.73 -3.91
CA VAL A 132 17.25 -14.55 -3.04
C VAL A 132 17.73 -13.28 -3.74
N SER A 133 18.87 -13.33 -4.43
CA SER A 133 19.47 -12.18 -5.12
C SER A 133 18.59 -11.62 -6.23
N GLU A 134 17.89 -12.47 -6.98
CA GLU A 134 16.94 -12.03 -8.02
C GLU A 134 15.60 -11.54 -7.43
N SER A 135 15.40 -11.73 -6.12
CA SER A 135 14.16 -11.43 -5.41
C SER A 135 14.25 -10.16 -4.54
N GLY A 136 15.16 -9.23 -4.86
CA GLY A 136 15.46 -8.05 -4.03
C GLY A 136 14.23 -7.23 -3.59
N HIS A 137 13.23 -7.09 -4.45
CA HIS A 137 11.97 -6.40 -4.11
C HIS A 137 11.17 -7.05 -2.96
N ILE A 138 11.29 -8.36 -2.74
CA ILE A 138 10.69 -9.04 -1.56
C ILE A 138 11.47 -8.65 -0.31
N LEU A 139 12.81 -8.62 -0.39
CA LEU A 139 13.68 -8.29 0.73
C LEU A 139 13.52 -6.83 1.16
N GLU A 140 13.37 -5.92 0.20
CA GLU A 140 13.07 -4.51 0.47
C GLU A 140 11.76 -4.35 1.26
N ILE A 141 10.69 -5.06 0.85
CA ILE A 141 9.43 -5.06 1.59
C ILE A 141 9.60 -5.68 2.98
N MET A 142 10.37 -6.75 3.11
CA MET A 142 10.67 -7.37 4.41
C MET A 142 11.41 -6.41 5.35
N SER A 143 12.37 -5.65 4.83
CA SER A 143 13.08 -4.61 5.59
C SER A 143 12.14 -3.50 6.05
N LEU A 144 11.21 -3.08 5.19
CA LEU A 144 10.22 -2.05 5.53
C LEU A 144 9.17 -2.53 6.54
N LEU A 145 8.99 -3.83 6.67
CA LEU A 145 8.10 -4.46 7.64
C LEU A 145 8.80 -4.86 8.94
N ASP A 146 10.08 -4.49 9.11
CA ASP A 146 10.92 -4.86 10.24
C ASP A 146 10.93 -6.38 10.52
N CYS A 147 11.08 -7.19 9.47
CA CYS A 147 11.09 -8.66 9.58
C CYS A 147 12.28 -9.27 10.34
N GLY A 148 13.20 -8.47 10.90
CA GLY A 148 14.48 -8.91 11.47
C GLY A 148 15.59 -9.04 10.41
N PRO A 149 16.85 -9.32 10.81
CA PRO A 149 17.96 -9.46 9.87
C PRO A 149 17.70 -10.57 8.85
N VAL A 150 17.97 -10.23 7.60
CA VAL A 150 17.78 -11.08 6.42
C VAL A 150 19.16 -11.56 6.00
N ASP A 151 19.72 -12.51 6.74
CA ASP A 151 21.02 -13.12 6.46
C ASP A 151 20.92 -14.24 5.41
#